data_AF-A0A2S0WZ68-F1
#
_entry.id   AF-A0A2S0WZ68-F1
#
_cell.length_a   1.000
_cell.length_b   1.000
_cell.length_c   1.000
_cell.angle_alpha   90.00
_cell.angle_beta   90.00
_cell.angle_gamma   90.00
#
_symmetry.space_group_name_H-M   'P 1'
#
loop_
_entity.id
_entity.type
_entity.pdbx_description
1 polymer ?
#
loop_
_entity_poly.entity_id
_entity_poly.type
_entity_poly.pdbx_seq_one_letter_code
_entity_poly.pdbx_strand_id
1 'polypeptide(L)'
;MPDPDPFLFALNGTAVTAERIDDARAYLLKLGSLLAEMNESVHRLVPPSTGAWRSAAAGGYAKGLDELRSRVLGARDALDHAEAALCDRIRRMEAEYEVQRATLGEPQSPVARTDASWTIR
;
A
#
# COMPACT_ATOMS: atom_id res chain seq x y z
N MET A 1 -16.02 34.57 2.53
CA MET A 1 -15.18 33.39 2.76
C MET A 1 -13.90 33.63 1.98
N PRO A 2 -12.74 33.87 2.61
CA PRO A 2 -11.48 33.96 1.86
C PRO A 2 -11.13 32.54 1.38
N ASP A 3 -10.81 32.39 0.10
CA ASP A 3 -10.28 31.15 -0.44
C ASP A 3 -8.99 30.79 0.29
N PRO A 4 -8.80 29.53 0.72
CA PRO A 4 -7.55 29.11 1.32
C PRO A 4 -6.42 29.25 0.30
N ASP A 5 -5.44 30.09 0.64
CA ASP A 5 -4.32 30.44 -0.21
C ASP A 5 -3.50 29.19 -0.58
N PRO A 6 -3.45 28.78 -1.86
CA PRO A 6 -2.76 27.57 -2.30
C PRO A 6 -1.25 27.61 -2.01
N PHE A 7 -0.67 28.81 -1.85
CA PHE A 7 0.75 28.97 -1.55
C PHE A 7 1.10 28.61 -0.10
N LEU A 8 0.13 28.61 0.84
CA LEU A 8 0.35 28.17 2.22
C LEU A 8 0.62 26.66 2.32
N PHE A 9 0.03 25.84 1.44
CA PHE A 9 0.26 24.39 1.47
C PHE A 9 1.65 24.00 0.99
N ALA A 10 2.20 24.73 0.00
CA ALA A 10 3.54 24.52 -0.54
C ALA A 10 4.64 24.87 0.47
N LEU A 11 4.47 25.95 1.24
CA LEU A 11 5.43 26.40 2.25
C LEU A 11 5.46 25.52 3.51
N ASN A 12 4.36 24.84 3.84
CA ASN A 12 4.24 24.02 5.05
C ASN A 12 4.76 22.58 4.87
N GLY A 13 5.30 22.21 3.70
CA GLY A 13 5.73 20.82 3.41
C GLY A 13 4.56 19.82 3.33
N THR A 14 3.33 20.32 3.30
CA THR A 14 2.09 19.55 3.22
C THR A 14 1.50 19.50 1.82
N ALA A 15 2.05 20.23 0.85
CA ALA A 15 1.65 20.09 -0.54
C ALA A 15 1.85 18.64 -0.99
N VAL A 16 0.80 18.07 -1.55
CA VAL A 16 0.86 16.77 -2.18
C VAL A 16 1.56 16.97 -3.51
N THR A 17 2.71 16.32 -3.71
CA THR A 17 3.44 16.34 -4.97
C THR A 17 3.21 15.05 -5.73
N ALA A 18 3.38 15.07 -7.05
CA ALA A 18 3.36 13.86 -7.87
C ALA A 18 4.40 12.83 -7.37
N GLU A 19 5.60 13.30 -7.01
CA GLU A 19 6.67 12.46 -6.43
C GLU A 19 6.22 11.74 -5.15
N ARG A 20 5.49 12.44 -4.26
CA ARG A 20 4.96 11.84 -3.02
C ARG A 20 3.88 10.78 -3.29
N ILE A 21 3.08 10.96 -4.33
CA ILE A 21 2.10 9.97 -4.78
C ILE A 21 2.82 8.75 -5.36
N ASP A 22 3.86 8.95 -6.17
CA ASP A 22 4.65 7.88 -6.76
C ASP A 22 5.44 7.09 -5.71
N ASP A 23 6.02 7.76 -4.71
CA ASP A 23 6.62 7.11 -3.54
C ASP A 23 5.61 6.25 -2.79
N ALA A 24 4.40 6.77 -2.55
CA ALA A 24 3.35 6.02 -1.88
C ALA A 24 2.92 4.79 -2.69
N ARG A 25 2.83 4.89 -4.01
CA ARG A 25 2.58 3.74 -4.91
C ARG A 25 3.72 2.73 -4.85
N ALA A 26 4.97 3.18 -4.77
CA ALA A 26 6.12 2.28 -4.61
C ALA A 26 6.07 1.53 -3.26
N TYR A 27 5.66 2.19 -2.17
CA TYR A 27 5.41 1.53 -0.89
C TYR A 27 4.23 0.54 -0.95
N LEU A 28 3.18 0.88 -1.69
CA LEU A 28 2.04 -0.03 -1.90
C LEU A 28 2.49 -1.32 -2.60
N LEU A 29 3.31 -1.21 -3.64
CA LEU A 29 3.88 -2.39 -4.32
C LEU A 29 4.73 -3.26 -3.37
N LYS A 30 5.53 -2.63 -2.50
CA LYS A 30 6.32 -3.36 -1.49
C LYS A 30 5.43 -4.09 -0.48
N LEU A 31 4.36 -3.44 -0.01
CA LEU A 31 3.39 -4.06 0.91
C LEU A 31 2.67 -5.23 0.24
N GLY A 32 2.20 -5.07 -1.00
CA GLY A 32 1.57 -6.14 -1.76
C GLY A 32 2.50 -7.33 -1.98
N SER A 33 3.77 -7.09 -2.28
CA SER A 33 4.79 -8.15 -2.40
C SER A 33 4.98 -8.90 -1.07
N LEU A 34 5.04 -8.18 0.05
CA LEU A 34 5.20 -8.79 1.37
C LEU A 34 3.96 -9.61 1.76
N LEU A 35 2.76 -9.11 1.47
CA LEU A 35 1.52 -9.83 1.72
C LEU A 35 1.42 -11.11 0.89
N ALA A 36 1.83 -11.05 -0.39
CA ALA A 36 1.89 -12.22 -1.26
C ALA A 36 2.86 -13.29 -0.72
N GLU A 37 4.09 -12.89 -0.37
CA GLU A 37 5.10 -13.79 0.21
C GLU A 37 4.59 -14.44 1.51
N MET A 38 3.91 -13.66 2.35
CA MET A 38 3.35 -14.19 3.59
C MET A 38 2.19 -15.15 3.34
N ASN A 39 1.31 -14.88 2.36
CA ASN A 39 0.24 -15.80 1.99
C ASN A 39 0.78 -17.13 1.44
N GLU A 40 1.87 -17.10 0.68
CA GLU A 40 2.53 -18.31 0.20
C GLU A 40 3.22 -19.09 1.35
N SER A 41 3.79 -18.36 2.31
CA SER A 41 4.61 -18.93 3.38
C SER A 41 3.83 -19.31 4.64
N VAL A 42 2.61 -18.79 4.84
CA VAL A 42 1.86 -18.95 6.10
C VAL A 42 1.64 -20.42 6.46
N HIS A 43 1.38 -21.27 5.47
CA HIS A 43 1.16 -22.70 5.68
C HIS A 43 2.44 -23.45 6.09
N ARG A 44 3.62 -22.92 5.75
CA ARG A 44 4.93 -23.45 6.17
C ARG A 44 5.32 -22.92 7.55
N LEU A 45 5.03 -21.65 7.82
CA LEU A 45 5.33 -20.99 9.10
C LEU A 45 4.42 -21.48 10.23
N VAL A 46 3.20 -21.85 9.89
CA VAL A 46 2.18 -22.28 10.84
C VAL A 46 1.53 -23.57 10.37
N PRO A 47 2.10 -24.74 10.76
CA PRO A 47 1.46 -26.00 10.47
C PRO A 47 0.04 -26.04 11.04
N PRO A 48 -0.89 -26.73 10.36
CA PRO A 48 -2.27 -26.88 10.84
C PRO A 48 -2.26 -27.54 12.22
N SER A 49 -3.29 -27.26 13.02
CA SER A 49 -3.49 -27.93 14.31
C SER A 49 -3.58 -29.44 14.06
N THR A 50 -2.51 -30.17 14.36
CA THR A 50 -2.50 -31.63 14.36
C THR A 50 -3.16 -32.05 15.66
N GLY A 51 -4.37 -32.58 15.55
CA GLY A 51 -5.23 -32.89 16.69
C GLY A 51 -4.54 -33.70 17.79
N ALA A 52 -4.94 -33.40 19.03
CA ALA A 52 -4.68 -34.11 20.29
C ALA A 52 -3.26 -34.66 20.45
N TRP A 53 -2.35 -33.79 20.88
CA TRP A 53 -1.04 -34.22 21.34
C TRP A 53 -1.19 -35.04 22.63
N ARG A 54 -0.60 -36.24 22.66
CA ARG A 54 -0.87 -37.26 23.69
C ARG A 54 -0.13 -37.07 25.02
N SER A 55 0.64 -36.00 25.22
CA SER A 55 1.43 -35.80 26.45
C SER A 55 1.23 -34.42 27.08
N ALA A 56 1.29 -34.35 28.41
CA ALA A 56 1.20 -33.09 29.15
C ALA A 56 2.36 -32.12 28.80
N ALA A 57 3.56 -32.65 28.52
CA ALA A 57 4.70 -31.88 28.02
C ALA A 57 4.43 -31.28 26.63
N ALA A 58 3.63 -31.95 25.80
CA ALA A 58 3.22 -31.44 24.50
C ALA A 58 2.14 -30.34 24.56
N GLY A 59 1.42 -30.21 25.68
CA GLY A 59 0.41 -29.16 25.85
C GLY A 59 1.00 -27.74 25.80
N GLY A 60 2.19 -27.54 26.38
CA GLY A 60 2.91 -26.27 26.32
C GLY A 60 3.34 -25.91 24.89
N TYR A 61 3.81 -26.89 24.12
CA TYR A 61 4.16 -26.70 22.71
C TYR A 61 2.93 -26.39 21.84
N ALA A 62 1.81 -27.09 22.07
CA ALA A 62 0.55 -26.81 21.38
C ALA A 62 0.09 -25.37 21.63
N LYS A 63 0.11 -24.92 22.90
CA LYS A 63 -0.22 -23.53 23.25
C LYS A 63 0.72 -22.52 22.58
N GLY A 64 2.03 -22.77 22.59
CA GLY A 64 3.01 -21.91 21.93
C GLY A 64 2.79 -21.82 20.42
N LEU A 65 2.41 -22.94 19.79
CA LEU A 65 2.08 -22.98 18.37
C LEU A 65 0.78 -22.24 18.05
N ASP A 66 -0.22 -22.32 18.93
CA ASP A 66 -1.48 -21.57 18.78
C ASP A 66 -1.24 -20.06 18.94
N GLU A 67 -0.41 -19.64 19.91
CA GLU A 67 0.00 -18.25 20.06
C GLU A 67 0.77 -17.75 18.83
N LEU A 68 1.71 -18.55 18.31
CA LEU A 68 2.44 -18.22 17.09
C LEU A 68 1.49 -18.07 15.90
N ARG A 69 0.54 -19.01 15.73
CA ARG A 69 -0.51 -18.96 14.70
C ARG A 69 -1.30 -17.66 14.80
N SER A 70 -1.75 -17.32 16.00
CA SER A 70 -2.52 -16.09 16.24
C SER A 70 -1.71 -14.85 15.87
N ARG A 71 -0.42 -14.79 16.19
CA ARG A 71 0.43 -13.63 15.87
C ARG A 71 0.69 -13.51 14.37
N VAL A 72 0.96 -14.62 13.68
CA VAL A 72 1.21 -14.63 12.24
C VAL A 72 -0.05 -14.23 11.46
N LEU A 73 -1.21 -14.79 11.82
CA LEU A 73 -2.48 -14.41 11.21
C LEU A 73 -2.82 -12.94 11.52
N GLY A 74 -2.60 -12.48 12.74
CA GLY A 74 -2.79 -11.06 13.09
C GLY A 74 -1.87 -10.12 12.31
N ALA A 75 -0.61 -10.51 12.07
CA ALA A 75 0.32 -9.74 11.24
C ALA A 75 -0.14 -9.68 9.76
N ARG A 76 -0.73 -10.77 9.24
CA ARG A 76 -1.37 -10.80 7.92
C ARG A 76 -2.51 -9.84 7.81
N ASP A 77 -3.43 -9.90 8.76
CA ASP A 77 -4.58 -9.01 8.75
C ASP A 77 -4.13 -7.55 8.88
N ALA A 78 -3.12 -7.26 9.70
CA ALA A 78 -2.56 -5.92 9.82
C ALA A 78 -1.92 -5.41 8.50
N LEU A 79 -1.25 -6.27 7.74
CA LEU A 79 -0.69 -5.91 6.43
C LEU A 79 -1.78 -5.64 5.40
N ASP A 80 -2.83 -6.46 5.37
CA ASP A 80 -4.00 -6.26 4.49
C ASP A 80 -4.70 -4.93 4.79
N HIS A 81 -4.91 -4.61 6.08
CA HIS A 81 -5.45 -3.32 6.49
C HIS A 81 -4.53 -2.14 6.14
N ALA A 82 -3.22 -2.31 6.27
CA ALA A 82 -2.25 -1.28 5.90
C ALA A 82 -2.25 -1.01 4.38
N GLU A 83 -2.38 -2.06 3.57
CA GLU A 83 -2.51 -1.95 2.11
C GLU A 83 -3.77 -1.17 1.72
N ALA A 84 -4.92 -1.54 2.29
CA ALA A 84 -6.19 -0.84 2.06
C ALA A 84 -6.11 0.64 2.48
N ALA A 85 -5.58 0.91 3.67
CA ALA A 85 -5.41 2.27 4.18
C ALA A 85 -4.47 3.12 3.31
N LEU A 86 -3.39 2.53 2.78
CA LEU A 86 -2.48 3.21 1.88
C LEU A 86 -3.11 3.48 0.51
N CYS A 87 -3.88 2.54 -0.04
CA CYS A 87 -4.68 2.75 -1.25
C CYS A 87 -5.61 3.96 -1.10
N ASP A 88 -6.37 4.02 0.00
CA ASP A 88 -7.29 5.13 0.26
C ASP A 88 -6.57 6.45 0.49
N ARG A 89 -5.37 6.42 1.08
CA ARG A 89 -4.52 7.60 1.20
C ARG A 89 -4.03 8.09 -0.16
N ILE A 90 -3.58 7.19 -1.03
CA ILE A 90 -3.14 7.53 -2.40
C ILE A 90 -4.28 8.18 -3.18
N ARG A 91 -5.49 7.61 -3.14
CA ARG A 91 -6.68 8.19 -3.80
C ARG A 91 -6.98 9.61 -3.32
N ARG A 92 -6.88 9.87 -2.01
CA ARG A 92 -7.06 11.21 -1.46
C ARG A 92 -5.97 12.17 -1.92
N MET A 93 -4.71 11.73 -1.89
CA MET A 93 -3.59 12.53 -2.39
C MET A 93 -3.75 12.87 -3.88
N GLU A 94 -4.17 11.91 -4.72
CA GLU A 94 -4.44 12.15 -6.15
C GLU A 94 -5.56 13.18 -6.36
N ALA A 95 -6.65 13.10 -5.59
CA ALA A 95 -7.74 14.06 -5.65
C ALA A 95 -7.28 15.47 -5.21
N GLU A 96 -6.51 15.57 -4.12
CA GLU A 96 -5.93 16.82 -3.64
C GLU A 96 -4.97 17.44 -4.67
N TYR A 97 -4.15 16.61 -5.32
CA TYR A 97 -3.21 17.05 -6.34
C TYR A 97 -3.91 17.57 -7.60
N GLU A 98 -4.98 16.91 -8.04
CA GLU A 98 -5.76 17.37 -9.21
C GLU A 98 -6.43 18.73 -8.92
N VAL A 99 -6.98 18.92 -7.72
CA VAL A 99 -7.55 20.22 -7.28
C VAL A 99 -6.46 21.30 -7.25
N GLN A 100 -5.27 20.99 -6.73
CA GLN A 100 -4.13 21.92 -6.72
C GLN A 100 -3.72 22.32 -8.15
N ARG A 101 -3.60 21.34 -9.05
CA ARG A 101 -3.28 21.59 -10.47
C ARG A 101 -4.32 22.45 -11.18
N ALA A 102 -5.60 22.17 -10.97
CA ALA A 102 -6.69 22.96 -11.55
C ALA A 102 -6.69 24.41 -11.05
N THR A 103 -6.36 24.62 -9.77
CA THR A 103 -6.30 25.96 -9.15
C THR A 103 -5.09 26.76 -9.63
N LEU A 104 -3.95 26.09 -9.87
CA LEU A 104 -2.71 26.71 -10.35
C LEU A 104 -2.71 26.99 -11.87
N GLY A 105 -3.74 26.56 -12.59
CA GLY A 105 -3.87 26.81 -14.03
C GLY A 105 -2.83 26.09 -14.89
N GLU A 106 -2.20 25.01 -14.39
CA GLU A 106 -1.28 24.21 -15.18
C GLU A 106 -2.05 23.45 -16.27
N PRO A 107 -1.84 23.77 -17.56
CA PRO A 107 -2.49 23.04 -18.64
C PRO A 107 -2.00 21.59 -18.64
N GLN A 108 -2.93 20.64 -18.83
CA GLN A 108 -2.56 19.29 -19.25
C GLN A 108 -1.68 19.41 -20.49
N SER A 109 -0.39 19.07 -20.37
CA SER A 109 0.42 18.84 -21.57
C SER A 109 -0.20 17.63 -22.26
N PRO A 110 -0.86 17.80 -23.43
CA PRO A 110 -1.37 16.66 -24.14
C PRO A 110 -0.14 15.86 -24.55
N VAL A 111 -0.08 14.59 -24.14
CA VAL A 111 0.88 13.63 -24.65
C VAL A 111 0.71 13.62 -26.16
N ALA A 112 1.54 14.40 -26.86
CA ALA A 112 1.63 14.40 -28.30
C ALA A 112 2.16 13.01 -28.65
N ARG A 113 1.20 12.13 -28.96
CA ARG A 113 1.44 10.85 -29.61
C ARG A 113 2.02 11.21 -30.98
N THR A 114 3.33 11.38 -31.04
CA THR A 114 4.07 11.47 -32.29
C THR A 114 3.90 10.13 -32.96
N ASP A 115 2.97 10.08 -33.91
CA ASP A 115 2.92 9.09 -34.97
C ASP A 115 4.27 9.11 -35.68
N ALA A 116 5.18 8.25 -35.24
CA ALA A 116 6.39 7.93 -35.98
C ALA A 116 5.99 7.00 -37.13
N SER A 117 5.44 7.59 -38.20
CA SER A 117 5.25 6.92 -39.48
C SER A 117 6.62 6.67 -40.13
N TRP A 118 7.18 5.49 -39.95
CA TRP A 118 8.32 5.04 -40.75
C TRP A 118 7.81 4.53 -42.10
N THR A 119 7.97 5.36 -43.13
CA THR A 119 7.90 4.95 -44.53
C THR A 119 9.05 3.99 -44.84
N ILE A 120 8.75 2.72 -45.09
CA ILE A 120 9.68 1.77 -45.70
C ILE A 120 9.58 1.95 -47.22
N ARG A 121 10.73 2.14 -47.85
CA ARG A 121 10.89 2.21 -49.31
C ARG A 121 11.62 0.95 -49.79
#